data_AF-A0A6U2JH15-F1
#
_entry.id   AF-A0A6U2JH15-F1
#
_cell.length_a   1.000
_cell.length_b   1.000
_cell.length_c   1.000
_cell.angle_alpha   90.00
_cell.angle_beta   90.00
_cell.angle_gamma   90.00
#
_symmetry.space_group_name_H-M   'P 1'
#
loop_
_entity.id
_entity.type
_entity.pdbx_description
1 polymer ?
#
loop_
_entity_poly.entity_id
_entity_poly.type
_entity_poly.pdbx_seq_one_letter_code
_entity_poly.pdbx_strand_id
1 'polypeptide(L)'
;MDDIEELEASRLETPGNCDVDIVLQEEEMTLQERNEAYEDVHGVGKAVEETPELLSNSLEEMKDCLSATDHPDKKSYLIALQKNNDYVLSDRMLLPFLRCDRFEITKATKRYFKYYAMIERVFGQEALGRDLLLTDLTPEQQQHFVDEAHVQFLRQRDSMGRAIQFIDPMILMRMYNGPVEEEISVQRCCFYL
;
A
#
# COMPACT_ATOMS: atom_id res chain seq x y z
N MET A 1 -7.65 -9.95 43.43
CA MET A 1 -8.11 -9.14 42.29
C MET A 1 -6.88 -8.41 41.77
N ASP A 2 -5.78 -9.17 41.63
CA ASP A 2 -4.42 -8.64 41.50
C ASP A 2 -3.59 -9.49 40.50
N ASP A 3 -4.19 -10.53 39.91
CA ASP A 3 -3.50 -11.45 38.99
C ASP A 3 -3.75 -11.11 37.50
N ILE A 4 -4.48 -10.02 37.21
CA ILE A 4 -4.76 -9.56 35.83
C ILE A 4 -3.79 -8.45 35.40
N GLU A 5 -3.36 -7.58 36.31
CA GLU A 5 -2.39 -6.51 35.99
C GLU A 5 -0.99 -7.04 35.69
N GLU A 6 -0.60 -8.21 36.22
CA GLU A 6 0.73 -8.79 35.98
C GLU A 6 0.82 -9.57 34.65
N LEU A 7 -0.32 -9.86 34.01
CA LEU A 7 -0.38 -10.44 32.66
C LEU A 7 -0.26 -9.39 31.55
N GLU A 8 -0.56 -8.12 31.83
CA GLU A 8 -0.43 -7.03 30.86
C GLU A 8 1.02 -6.53 30.71
N ALA A 9 1.88 -6.75 31.72
CA ALA A 9 3.28 -6.32 31.71
C ALA A 9 4.25 -7.26 30.97
N SER A 10 3.79 -8.41 30.46
CA SER A 10 4.64 -9.41 29.78
C SER A 10 4.39 -9.55 28.27
N ARG A 11 3.54 -8.71 27.67
CA ARG A 11 3.27 -8.74 26.22
C ARG A 11 4.38 -8.04 25.43
N LEU A 12 5.48 -8.78 25.30
CA LEU A 12 6.26 -9.02 24.08
C LEU A 12 6.25 -7.88 23.05
N GLU A 13 7.30 -7.08 23.07
CA GLU A 13 7.90 -6.50 21.87
C GLU A 13 8.44 -7.65 20.99
N THR A 14 7.54 -8.38 20.30
CA THR A 14 7.96 -9.24 19.19
C THR A 14 7.92 -8.43 17.90
N PRO A 15 9.00 -8.43 17.11
CA PRO A 15 9.00 -7.78 15.81
C PRO A 15 7.99 -8.51 14.89
N GLY A 16 7.02 -7.75 14.37
CA GLY A 16 6.41 -8.01 13.07
C GLY A 16 5.51 -9.24 12.92
N ASN A 17 4.64 -9.56 13.89
CA ASN A 17 3.65 -10.62 13.68
C ASN A 17 2.36 -10.05 13.05
N CYS A 18 2.37 -9.82 11.73
CA CYS A 18 1.26 -9.20 10.99
C CYS A 18 -0.09 -9.93 11.17
N ASP A 19 -0.05 -11.24 11.44
CA ASP A 19 -1.26 -12.03 11.64
C ASP A 19 -2.00 -11.64 12.93
N VAL A 20 -1.27 -11.21 13.97
CA VAL A 20 -1.87 -10.70 15.21
C VAL A 20 -2.52 -9.34 14.97
N ASP A 21 -1.87 -8.47 14.20
CA ASP A 21 -2.40 -7.14 13.86
C ASP A 21 -3.67 -7.23 13.00
N ILE A 22 -3.74 -8.19 12.07
CA ILE A 22 -4.94 -8.43 11.25
C ILE A 22 -6.10 -8.88 12.12
N VAL A 23 -5.87 -9.84 13.02
CA VAL A 23 -6.91 -10.35 13.93
C VAL A 23 -7.41 -9.25 14.87
N LEU A 24 -6.50 -8.44 15.43
CA LEU A 24 -6.87 -7.32 16.30
C LEU A 24 -7.65 -6.24 15.54
N GLN A 25 -7.28 -5.93 14.30
CA GLN A 25 -8.05 -4.99 13.48
C GLN A 25 -9.45 -5.52 13.13
N GLU A 26 -9.61 -6.82 12.90
CA GLU A 26 -10.92 -7.42 12.63
C GLU A 26 -11.87 -7.34 13.84
N GLU A 27 -11.35 -7.42 15.07
CA GLU A 27 -12.13 -7.31 16.30
C GLU A 27 -12.66 -5.88 16.54
N GLU A 28 -11.95 -4.86 16.06
CA GLU A 28 -12.33 -3.45 16.20
C GLU A 28 -13.31 -2.97 15.11
N MET A 29 -13.47 -3.73 14.02
CA MET A 29 -14.37 -3.37 12.92
C MET A 29 -15.84 -3.67 13.21
N THR A 30 -16.70 -2.77 12.75
CA THR A 30 -18.14 -3.04 12.71
C THR A 30 -18.45 -4.22 11.77
N LEU A 31 -19.60 -4.87 11.97
CA LEU A 31 -20.06 -5.93 11.05
C LEU A 31 -20.20 -5.42 9.61
N GLN A 32 -20.55 -4.14 9.43
CA GLN A 32 -20.67 -3.53 8.12
C GLN A 32 -19.30 -3.40 7.44
N GLU A 33 -18.30 -2.85 8.13
CA GLU A 33 -16.95 -2.70 7.57
C GLU A 33 -16.32 -4.05 7.22
N ARG A 34 -16.54 -5.07 8.04
CA ARG A 34 -16.11 -6.46 7.73
C ARG A 34 -16.75 -7.00 6.46
N ASN A 35 -18.05 -6.80 6.30
CA ASN A 35 -18.75 -7.25 5.09
C ASN A 35 -18.24 -6.49 3.85
N GLU A 36 -18.05 -5.18 3.95
CA GLU A 36 -17.52 -4.37 2.84
C GLU A 36 -16.09 -4.80 2.45
N ALA A 37 -15.25 -5.13 3.43
CA ALA A 37 -13.91 -5.67 3.19
C ALA A 37 -13.97 -7.06 2.53
N TYR A 38 -14.84 -7.94 3.00
CA TYR A 38 -15.06 -9.26 2.40
C TYR A 38 -15.53 -9.15 0.95
N GLU A 39 -16.50 -8.28 0.69
CA GLU A 39 -17.00 -8.00 -0.65
C GLU A 39 -15.89 -7.46 -1.57
N ASP A 40 -14.99 -6.62 -1.06
CA ASP A 40 -13.86 -6.06 -1.80
C ASP A 40 -12.81 -7.13 -2.18
N VAL A 41 -12.46 -7.99 -1.21
CA VAL A 41 -11.56 -9.13 -1.41
C VAL A 41 -12.10 -10.07 -2.48
N HIS A 42 -13.40 -10.37 -2.42
CA HIS A 42 -14.06 -11.25 -3.38
C HIS A 42 -14.43 -10.57 -4.70
N GLY A 43 -14.25 -9.25 -4.82
CA GLY A 43 -14.63 -8.51 -6.01
C GLY A 43 -16.12 -8.60 -6.30
N VAL A 44 -16.95 -8.55 -5.25
CA VAL A 44 -18.41 -8.47 -5.34
C VAL A 44 -18.97 -7.17 -4.77
N GLY A 45 -18.09 -6.31 -4.26
CA GLY A 45 -18.44 -4.98 -3.75
C GLY A 45 -18.99 -4.06 -4.83
N LYS A 46 -19.77 -3.06 -4.40
CA LYS A 46 -20.31 -2.04 -5.30
C LYS A 46 -19.19 -1.15 -5.82
N ALA A 47 -19.00 -1.14 -7.14
CA ALA A 47 -18.13 -0.18 -7.79
C ALA A 47 -18.73 1.24 -7.67
N VAL A 48 -17.87 2.22 -7.38
CA VAL A 48 -18.24 3.64 -7.49
C VAL A 48 -18.34 3.97 -8.97
N GLU A 49 -19.45 4.58 -9.38
CA GLU A 49 -19.63 5.03 -10.76
C GLU A 49 -18.77 6.28 -11.01
N GLU A 50 -17.66 6.11 -11.74
CA GLU A 50 -16.74 7.20 -12.07
C GLU A 50 -17.34 8.11 -13.17
N THR A 51 -18.14 9.10 -12.77
CA THR A 51 -18.59 10.15 -13.70
C THR A 51 -17.49 11.20 -13.91
N PRO A 52 -17.44 11.89 -15.07
CA PRO A 52 -16.47 12.95 -15.31
C PRO A 52 -16.49 14.05 -14.23
N GLU A 53 -17.67 14.37 -13.70
CA GLU A 53 -17.85 15.38 -12.65
C GLU A 53 -17.28 14.90 -11.31
N LEU A 54 -17.48 13.62 -10.95
CA LEU A 54 -16.86 13.05 -9.74
C LEU A 54 -15.34 13.13 -9.84
N LEU A 55 -14.78 12.71 -10.99
CA LEU A 55 -13.34 12.73 -11.21
C LEU A 55 -12.77 14.15 -11.11
N SER A 56 -13.37 15.12 -11.80
CA SER A 56 -12.87 16.50 -11.78
C SER A 56 -12.94 17.11 -10.38
N ASN A 57 -14.08 16.93 -9.69
CA ASN A 57 -14.29 17.51 -8.36
C ASN A 57 -13.35 16.90 -7.32
N SER A 58 -13.22 15.56 -7.31
CA SER A 58 -12.34 14.89 -6.36
C SER A 58 -10.86 15.20 -6.60
N LEU A 59 -10.45 15.40 -7.85
CA LEU A 59 -9.08 15.81 -8.17
C LEU A 59 -8.77 17.23 -7.67
N GLU A 60 -9.70 18.18 -7.85
CA GLU A 60 -9.58 19.54 -7.33
C GLU A 60 -9.55 19.53 -5.79
N GLU A 61 -10.51 18.84 -5.16
CA GLU A 61 -10.62 18.74 -3.71
C GLU A 61 -9.38 18.07 -3.08
N MET A 62 -8.83 17.04 -3.71
CA MET A 62 -7.59 16.41 -3.25
C MET A 62 -6.39 17.37 -3.36
N LYS A 63 -6.27 18.16 -4.43
CA LYS A 63 -5.19 19.15 -4.59
C LYS A 63 -5.26 20.21 -3.49
N ASP A 64 -6.46 20.69 -3.17
CA ASP A 64 -6.69 21.61 -2.07
C ASP A 64 -6.35 20.97 -0.72
N CYS A 65 -6.81 19.73 -0.48
CA CYS A 65 -6.55 18.98 0.75
C CYS A 65 -5.05 18.72 0.97
N LEU A 66 -4.28 18.43 -0.10
CA LEU A 66 -2.82 18.23 -0.04
C LEU A 66 -2.10 19.50 0.43
N SER A 67 -2.58 20.68 0.04
CA SER A 67 -2.01 21.95 0.47
C SER A 67 -2.33 22.23 1.94
N ALA A 68 -3.57 21.98 2.38
CA ALA A 68 -4.08 22.35 3.69
C ALA A 68 -3.71 21.36 4.82
N THR A 69 -3.62 20.06 4.53
CA THR A 69 -3.43 19.03 5.56
C THR A 69 -2.04 19.10 6.16
N ASP A 70 -1.94 19.14 7.48
CA ASP A 70 -0.68 18.90 8.20
C ASP A 70 -0.52 17.40 8.50
N HIS A 71 0.65 16.85 8.21
CA HIS A 71 0.92 15.43 8.35
C HIS A 71 2.43 15.18 8.49
N PRO A 72 2.88 14.29 9.39
CA PRO A 72 4.31 14.02 9.60
C PRO A 72 5.04 13.62 8.31
N ASP A 73 4.39 12.81 7.47
CA ASP A 73 4.96 12.33 6.19
C ASP A 73 4.87 13.35 5.05
N LYS A 74 4.32 14.55 5.26
CA LYS A 74 4.17 15.59 4.22
C LYS A 74 5.51 16.10 3.69
N LYS A 75 6.59 15.98 4.46
CA LYS A 75 7.92 16.49 4.11
C LYS A 75 8.42 15.91 2.77
N SER A 76 8.33 14.60 2.59
CA SER A 76 8.80 13.90 1.38
C SER A 76 7.98 14.31 0.15
N TYR A 77 6.68 14.49 0.32
CA TYR A 77 5.80 15.04 -0.70
C TYR A 77 6.20 16.47 -1.13
N LEU A 78 6.53 17.35 -0.18
CA LEU A 78 6.96 18.72 -0.51
C LEU A 78 8.27 18.74 -1.31
N ILE A 79 9.21 17.83 -1.01
CA ILE A 79 10.45 17.67 -1.78
C ILE A 79 10.12 17.19 -3.20
N ALA A 80 9.25 16.19 -3.33
CA ALA A 80 8.80 15.71 -4.65
C ALA A 80 8.15 16.84 -5.47
N LEU A 81 7.30 17.65 -4.82
CA LEU A 81 6.60 18.77 -5.45
C LEU A 81 7.57 19.86 -5.93
N GLN A 82 8.64 20.12 -5.18
CA GLN A 82 9.72 21.03 -5.59
C GLN A 82 10.51 20.49 -6.80
N LYS A 83 10.71 19.17 -6.87
CA LYS A 83 11.43 18.53 -7.98
C LYS A 83 10.60 18.53 -9.27
N ASN A 84 9.33 18.15 -9.20
CA ASN A 84 8.47 18.04 -10.37
C ASN A 84 6.99 18.19 -10.00
N ASN A 85 6.50 19.43 -10.00
CA ASN A 85 5.11 19.72 -9.65
C ASN A 85 4.11 19.05 -10.60
N ASP A 86 4.35 19.17 -11.91
CA ASP A 86 3.45 18.67 -12.95
C ASP A 86 3.24 17.16 -12.84
N TYR A 87 4.30 16.40 -12.53
CA TYR A 87 4.20 14.96 -12.29
C TYR A 87 3.41 14.66 -11.01
N VAL A 88 3.80 15.27 -9.88
CA VAL A 88 3.24 15.00 -8.55
C VAL A 88 1.75 15.39 -8.46
N LEU A 89 1.32 16.42 -9.18
CA LEU A 89 -0.09 16.86 -9.21
C LEU A 89 -0.85 16.37 -10.45
N SER A 90 -0.24 15.51 -11.28
CA SER A 90 -0.93 14.95 -12.44
C SER A 90 -2.06 14.03 -12.02
N ASP A 91 -3.13 14.03 -12.82
CA ASP A 91 -4.29 13.16 -12.58
C ASP A 91 -3.88 11.67 -12.62
N ARG A 92 -2.87 11.32 -13.44
CA ARG A 92 -2.27 9.97 -13.46
C ARG A 92 -1.73 9.55 -12.10
N MET A 93 -1.13 10.47 -11.34
CA MET A 93 -0.59 10.18 -10.02
C MET A 93 -1.65 10.23 -8.92
N LEU A 94 -2.65 11.09 -9.01
CA LEU A 94 -3.66 11.29 -7.96
C LEU A 94 -4.80 10.26 -8.02
N LEU A 95 -5.30 9.94 -9.23
CA LEU A 95 -6.46 9.05 -9.40
C LEU A 95 -6.31 7.67 -8.76
N PRO A 96 -5.16 6.98 -8.81
CA PRO A 96 -5.00 5.69 -8.14
C PRO A 96 -5.26 5.75 -6.63
N PHE A 97 -4.88 6.85 -5.97
CA PHE A 97 -5.10 7.03 -4.54
C PHE A 97 -6.56 7.34 -4.22
N LEU A 98 -7.20 8.17 -5.05
CA LEU A 98 -8.64 8.42 -4.96
C LEU A 98 -9.42 7.11 -5.11
N ARG A 99 -9.11 6.31 -6.14
CA ARG A 99 -9.76 5.01 -6.37
C ARG A 99 -9.52 4.03 -5.22
N CYS A 100 -8.28 3.95 -4.72
CA CYS A 100 -7.90 3.06 -3.62
C CYS A 100 -8.71 3.34 -2.34
N ASP A 101 -9.05 4.61 -2.08
CA ASP A 101 -9.82 5.01 -0.90
C ASP A 101 -11.28 5.36 -1.25
N ARG A 102 -11.82 4.85 -2.37
CA ARG A 102 -13.22 5.05 -2.81
C ARG A 102 -13.64 6.53 -2.83
N PHE A 103 -12.73 7.40 -3.27
CA PHE A 103 -12.87 8.85 -3.35
C PHE A 103 -13.01 9.57 -1.99
N GLU A 104 -12.63 8.92 -0.88
CA GLU A 104 -12.49 9.56 0.43
C GLU A 104 -11.23 10.44 0.50
N ILE A 105 -11.40 11.73 0.21
CA ILE A 105 -10.30 12.69 -0.01
C ILE A 105 -9.29 12.73 1.14
N THR A 106 -9.76 12.68 2.39
CA THR A 106 -8.87 12.72 3.56
C THR A 106 -8.02 11.45 3.68
N LYS A 107 -8.59 10.28 3.36
CA LYS A 107 -7.86 9.00 3.38
C LYS A 107 -6.84 8.95 2.24
N ALA A 108 -7.28 9.31 1.03
CA ALA A 108 -6.43 9.39 -0.16
C ALA A 108 -5.24 10.32 0.05
N THR A 109 -5.47 11.51 0.62
CA THR A 109 -4.41 12.49 0.94
C THR A 109 -3.37 11.93 1.90
N LYS A 110 -3.81 11.29 3.00
CA LYS A 110 -2.89 10.65 3.95
C LYS A 110 -2.10 9.51 3.30
N ARG A 111 -2.75 8.68 2.49
CA ARG A 111 -2.10 7.61 1.72
C ARG A 111 -1.06 8.17 0.74
N TYR A 112 -1.35 9.31 0.13
CA TYR A 112 -0.44 9.99 -0.80
C TYR A 112 0.83 10.49 -0.10
N PHE A 113 0.72 11.06 1.10
CA PHE A 113 1.90 11.43 1.90
C PHE A 113 2.74 10.22 2.30
N LYS A 114 2.08 9.16 2.80
CA LYS A 114 2.75 7.90 3.16
C LYS A 114 3.49 7.28 1.97
N TYR A 115 2.91 7.38 0.76
CA TYR A 115 3.58 6.92 -0.46
C TYR A 115 4.92 7.63 -0.68
N TYR A 116 4.97 8.97 -0.67
CA TYR A 116 6.24 9.66 -0.87
C TYR A 116 7.25 9.42 0.26
N ALA A 117 6.79 9.32 1.51
CA ALA A 117 7.66 8.95 2.62
C ALA A 117 8.26 7.54 2.44
N MET A 118 7.46 6.59 1.96
CA MET A 118 7.94 5.24 1.62
C MET A 118 8.94 5.29 0.46
N ILE A 119 8.66 6.05 -0.61
CA ILE A 119 9.58 6.18 -1.75
C ILE A 119 10.91 6.78 -1.31
N GLU A 120 10.91 7.86 -0.51
CA GLU A 120 12.14 8.44 0.04
C GLU A 120 12.90 7.44 0.91
N ARG A 121 12.19 6.69 1.76
CA ARG A 121 12.80 5.71 2.66
C ARG A 121 13.47 4.56 1.90
N VAL A 122 12.85 4.08 0.81
CA VAL A 122 13.33 2.89 0.07
C VAL A 122 14.33 3.26 -1.03
N PHE A 123 14.06 4.32 -1.79
CA PHE A 123 14.84 4.69 -2.98
C PHE A 123 15.64 6.01 -2.82
N GLY A 124 15.48 6.69 -1.69
CA GLY A 124 16.12 7.98 -1.44
C GLY A 124 15.41 9.15 -2.12
N GLN A 125 15.92 10.37 -1.85
CA GLN A 125 15.31 11.60 -2.35
C GLN A 125 15.40 11.76 -3.88
N GLU A 126 16.35 11.10 -4.54
CA GLU A 126 16.54 11.20 -6.00
C GLU A 126 15.45 10.49 -6.82
N ALA A 127 14.68 9.62 -6.19
CA ALA A 127 13.52 8.96 -6.79
C ALA A 127 12.23 9.78 -6.69
N LEU A 128 12.19 10.81 -5.84
CA LEU A 128 10.99 11.62 -5.62
C LEU A 128 10.63 12.45 -6.86
N GLY A 129 9.36 12.39 -7.28
CA GLY A 129 8.82 13.23 -8.36
C GLY A 129 9.04 12.69 -9.79
N ARG A 130 9.30 11.39 -9.95
CA ARG A 130 9.38 10.71 -11.26
C ARG A 130 8.93 9.25 -11.16
N ASP A 131 8.79 8.60 -12.31
CA ASP A 131 8.60 7.16 -12.38
C ASP A 131 9.86 6.45 -11.82
N LEU A 132 9.63 5.40 -11.03
CA LEU A 132 10.71 4.52 -10.55
C LEU A 132 11.21 3.66 -11.71
N LEU A 133 12.53 3.54 -11.82
CA LEU A 133 13.22 2.79 -12.84
C LEU A 133 13.94 1.61 -12.20
N LEU A 134 14.19 0.55 -12.99
CA LEU A 134 14.99 -0.59 -12.53
C LEU A 134 16.40 -0.15 -12.09
N THR A 135 16.93 0.92 -12.72
CA THR A 135 18.22 1.53 -12.38
C THR A 135 18.27 2.20 -11.01
N ASP A 136 17.12 2.41 -10.36
CA ASP A 136 17.06 2.93 -8.99
C ASP A 136 17.38 1.86 -7.95
N LEU A 137 17.40 0.59 -8.36
CA LEU A 137 17.88 -0.54 -7.56
C LEU A 137 19.38 -0.73 -7.74
N THR A 138 20.06 -1.24 -6.71
CA THR A 138 21.47 -1.64 -6.83
C THR A 138 21.62 -2.80 -7.82
N PRO A 139 22.80 -2.99 -8.46
CA PRO A 139 23.01 -4.13 -9.37
C PRO A 139 22.65 -5.48 -8.74
N GLU A 140 22.92 -5.67 -7.45
CA GLU A 140 22.57 -6.87 -6.70
C GLU A 140 21.06 -7.03 -6.57
N GLN A 141 20.33 -5.96 -6.26
CA GLN A 141 18.87 -5.95 -6.18
C GLN A 141 18.22 -6.19 -7.56
N GLN A 142 18.79 -5.63 -8.63
CA GLN A 142 18.33 -5.87 -10.00
C GLN A 142 18.54 -7.33 -10.38
N GLN A 143 19.71 -7.89 -10.09
CA GLN A 143 20.01 -9.29 -10.37
C GLN A 143 19.06 -10.21 -9.61
N HIS A 144 18.85 -9.96 -8.32
CA HIS A 144 17.86 -10.67 -7.52
C HIS A 144 16.45 -10.51 -8.09
N PHE A 145 16.05 -9.32 -8.56
CA PHE A 145 14.74 -9.13 -9.16
C PHE A 145 14.60 -9.94 -10.47
N VAL A 146 15.63 -10.06 -11.29
CA VAL A 146 15.57 -10.81 -12.55
C VAL A 146 15.61 -12.32 -12.31
N ASP A 147 16.53 -12.78 -11.47
CA ASP A 147 16.75 -14.21 -11.21
C ASP A 147 15.67 -14.80 -10.31
N GLU A 148 15.16 -13.98 -9.39
CA GLU A 148 14.20 -14.36 -8.36
C GLU A 148 12.83 -13.71 -8.53
N ALA A 149 12.52 -13.12 -9.69
CA ALA A 149 11.16 -12.70 -10.01
C ALA A 149 10.25 -13.93 -10.10
N HIS A 150 9.66 -14.26 -8.95
CA HIS A 150 8.70 -15.36 -8.81
C HIS A 150 7.25 -14.87 -8.90
N VAL A 151 7.10 -13.64 -9.40
CA VAL A 151 5.84 -12.99 -9.67
C VAL A 151 5.48 -13.21 -11.13
N GLN A 152 4.33 -13.83 -11.37
CA GLN A 152 3.75 -13.95 -12.70
C GLN A 152 2.38 -13.26 -12.73
N PHE A 153 2.13 -12.45 -13.75
CA PHE A 153 0.78 -11.96 -14.02
C PHE A 153 0.08 -12.96 -14.94
N LEU A 154 -1.05 -13.49 -14.49
CA LEU A 154 -1.87 -14.37 -15.31
C LEU A 154 -2.54 -13.57 -16.44
N ARG A 155 -2.79 -14.23 -17.57
CA ARG A 155 -3.53 -13.63 -18.69
C ARG A 155 -5.00 -13.43 -18.34
N GLN A 156 -5.53 -14.25 -17.44
CA GLN A 156 -6.86 -14.14 -16.90
C GLN A 156 -6.93 -12.99 -15.90
N ARG A 157 -8.08 -12.32 -15.90
CA ARG A 157 -8.46 -11.33 -14.90
C ARG A 157 -9.49 -11.93 -13.96
N ASP A 158 -9.66 -11.35 -12.78
CA ASP A 158 -10.75 -11.74 -11.90
C ASP A 158 -12.11 -11.22 -12.42
N SER A 159 -13.18 -11.46 -11.65
CA SER A 159 -14.54 -11.01 -11.97
C SER A 159 -14.67 -9.50 -12.14
N MET A 160 -13.79 -8.72 -11.51
CA MET A 160 -13.77 -7.26 -11.55
C MET A 160 -12.78 -6.71 -12.58
N GLY A 161 -12.14 -7.58 -13.37
CA GLY A 161 -11.15 -7.16 -14.36
C GLY A 161 -9.78 -6.82 -13.76
N ARG A 162 -9.49 -7.16 -12.49
CA ARG A 162 -8.18 -6.95 -11.87
C ARG A 162 -7.18 -7.98 -12.40
N ALA A 163 -5.91 -7.56 -12.52
CA ALA A 163 -4.83 -8.47 -12.89
C ALA A 163 -4.57 -9.47 -11.74
N ILE A 164 -4.38 -10.73 -12.07
CA ILE A 164 -4.07 -11.76 -11.07
C ILE A 164 -2.56 -11.92 -10.98
N GLN A 165 -2.00 -11.51 -9.85
CA GLN A 165 -0.60 -11.75 -9.50
C GLN A 165 -0.47 -13.13 -8.84
N PHE A 166 0.28 -14.03 -9.47
CA PHE A 166 0.64 -15.33 -8.91
C PHE A 166 2.06 -15.28 -8.37
N ILE A 167 2.23 -15.71 -7.12
CA ILE A 167 3.52 -15.85 -6.45
C ILE A 167 3.71 -17.34 -6.19
N ASP A 168 4.76 -17.95 -6.72
CA ASP A 168 5.01 -19.39 -6.55
C ASP A 168 5.41 -19.70 -5.08
N PRO A 169 4.57 -20.43 -4.32
CA PRO A 169 4.82 -20.69 -2.89
C PRO A 169 5.99 -21.64 -2.62
N MET A 170 6.40 -22.46 -3.60
CA MET A 170 7.54 -23.37 -3.43
C MET A 170 8.87 -22.62 -3.25
N ILE A 171 8.89 -21.32 -3.55
CA ILE A 171 10.11 -20.51 -3.51
C ILE A 171 10.21 -19.69 -2.24
N LEU A 172 9.10 -19.22 -1.66
CA LEU A 172 9.09 -18.74 -0.27
C LEU A 172 9.76 -19.77 0.64
N MET A 173 9.36 -21.04 0.54
CA MET A 173 9.99 -22.13 1.30
C MET A 173 11.51 -22.33 1.01
N ARG A 174 12.02 -21.96 -0.17
CA ARG A 174 13.46 -22.05 -0.49
C ARG A 174 14.25 -20.87 0.06
N MET A 175 13.69 -19.67 0.04
CA MET A 175 14.30 -18.46 0.65
C MET A 175 14.41 -18.62 2.18
N TYR A 176 13.43 -19.27 2.82
CA TYR A 176 13.42 -19.48 4.29
C TYR A 176 14.14 -20.74 4.79
N ASN A 177 14.88 -21.48 3.95
CA ASN A 177 15.70 -22.62 4.40
C ASN A 177 17.17 -22.26 4.71
N GLY A 178 17.52 -20.97 4.73
CA GLY A 178 18.68 -20.47 5.50
C GLY A 178 18.36 -20.43 7.00
N PRO A 179 19.34 -20.25 7.91
CA PRO A 179 19.03 -20.08 9.33
C PRO A 179 18.15 -18.84 9.52
N VAL A 180 16.86 -19.06 9.80
CA VAL A 180 15.84 -18.03 10.00
C VAL A 180 15.94 -17.53 11.43
N GLU A 181 16.33 -16.28 11.64
CA GLU A 181 16.10 -15.58 12.90
C GLU A 181 14.84 -14.69 12.89
N GLU A 182 14.16 -14.49 11.74
CA GLU A 182 12.92 -13.69 11.71
C GLU A 182 11.88 -14.25 10.72
N GLU A 183 10.67 -14.54 11.22
CA GLU A 183 9.50 -14.98 10.45
C GLU A 183 8.91 -13.82 9.63
N ILE A 184 8.63 -14.04 8.34
CA ILE A 184 7.90 -13.09 7.49
C ILE A 184 6.70 -13.80 6.86
N SER A 185 5.52 -13.21 7.02
CA SER A 185 4.23 -13.69 6.49
C SER A 185 4.04 -13.32 5.01
N VAL A 186 3.39 -14.23 4.26
CA VAL A 186 3.13 -14.08 2.83
C VAL A 186 1.89 -13.21 2.64
N GLN A 187 2.07 -11.92 2.35
CA GLN A 187 0.95 -11.03 2.02
C GLN A 187 0.65 -11.01 0.51
N ARG A 188 -0.65 -11.09 0.17
CA ARG A 188 -1.18 -10.77 -1.17
C ARG A 188 -1.29 -9.26 -1.31
N CYS A 189 -0.32 -8.61 -1.96
CA CYS A 189 -0.48 -7.22 -2.37
C CYS A 189 -1.39 -7.13 -3.61
N CYS A 190 -2.57 -6.53 -3.45
CA CYS A 190 -3.34 -6.05 -4.60
C CYS A 190 -2.78 -4.69 -5.02
N PHE A 191 -1.99 -4.65 -6.09
CA PHE A 191 -1.63 -3.39 -6.74
C PHE A 191 -2.70 -3.01 -7.76
N TYR A 192 -3.27 -1.81 -7.61
CA TYR A 192 -4.07 -1.17 -8.64
C TYR A 192 -3.11 -0.70 -9.76
N LEU A 193 -3.07 -1.43 -10.87
CA LEU A 193 -2.42 -1.04 -12.12
C LEU A 193 -3.47 -0.81 -13.21
#